data_AF-A0A1H8EK05-F1
#
_entry.id   AF-A0A1H8EK05-F1
#
_cell.length_a   1.000
_cell.length_b   1.000
_cell.length_c   1.000
_cell.angle_alpha   90.00
_cell.angle_beta   90.00
_cell.angle_gamma   90.00
#
_symmetry.space_group_name_H-M   'P 1'
#
loop_
_entity.id
_entity.type
_entity.pdbx_description
1 polymer ?
#
loop_
_entity_poly.entity_id
_entity_poly.type
_entity_poly.pdbx_seq_one_letter_code
_entity_poly.pdbx_strand_id
1 'polypeptide(L)' 'MSASDKAHAKTDQVKGKAKETAGHAVGNERLEAEGRADQAKGDAREAGEKIKDAAKDVLGD' A
#
# COMPACT_ATOMS: atom_id res chain seq x y z
N MET A 1 6.06 13.91 -7.74
CA MET A 1 4.81 13.31 -7.22
C MET A 1 4.20 14.19 -6.15
N SER A 2 2.87 14.15 -5.95
CA SER A 2 2.19 14.97 -4.93
C SER A 2 2.22 14.30 -3.56
N ALA A 3 2.30 15.07 -2.48
CA ALA A 3 2.26 14.56 -1.10
C ALA A 3 0.99 13.75 -0.81
N SER A 4 -0.10 14.01 -1.53
CA SER A 4 -1.37 13.31 -1.40
C SER A 4 -1.29 11.82 -1.80
N ASP A 5 -0.54 11.46 -2.83
CA ASP A 5 -0.45 10.07 -3.31
C ASP A 5 0.31 9.19 -2.29
N LYS A 6 1.41 9.70 -1.74
CA LYS A 6 2.14 9.04 -0.64
C LYS A 6 1.31 8.91 0.63
N ALA A 7 0.54 9.95 0.97
CA ALA A 7 -0.36 9.91 2.12
C ALA A 7 -1.47 8.85 1.94
N HIS A 8 -2.01 8.73 0.72
CA HIS A 8 -3.03 7.74 0.41
C HIS A 8 -2.49 6.32 0.51
N ALA A 9 -1.28 6.07 -0.04
CA ALA A 9 -0.63 4.76 0.05
C ALA A 9 -0.36 4.33 1.50
N LYS A 10 0.12 5.25 2.34
CA LYS A 10 0.31 4.98 3.78
C LYS A 10 -1.02 4.74 4.50
N THR A 11 -2.07 5.47 4.12
CA THR A 11 -3.40 5.28 4.71
C THR A 11 -3.95 3.89 4.39
N ASP A 12 -3.78 3.43 3.15
CA ASP A 12 -4.19 2.10 2.72
C ASP A 12 -3.41 0.99 3.45
N GLN A 13 -2.10 1.16 3.67
CA GLN A 13 -1.30 0.23 4.49
C GLN A 13 -1.77 0.16 5.95
N VAL A 14 -2.04 1.31 6.57
CA VAL A 14 -2.53 1.36 7.96
C VAL A 14 -3.90 0.69 8.08
N LYS A 15 -4.80 0.98 7.13
CA LYS A 15 -6.12 0.35 7.06
C LYS A 15 -6.01 -1.16 6.85
N GLY A 16 -5.09 -1.61 6.01
CA GLY A 16 -4.82 -3.02 5.78
C GLY A 16 -4.34 -3.73 7.05
N LYS A 17 -3.39 -3.15 7.80
CA LYS A 17 -2.94 -3.69 9.10
C LYS A 17 -4.06 -3.75 10.14
N ALA A 18 -4.91 -2.73 10.17
CA ALA A 18 -6.06 -2.72 11.08
C ALA A 18 -7.04 -3.86 10.74
N LYS A 19 -7.35 -4.07 9.46
CA LYS A 19 -8.19 -5.19 9.01
C LYS A 19 -7.56 -6.56 9.30
N GLU A 20 -6.25 -6.70 9.08
CA GLU A 20 -5.51 -7.93 9.40
C GLU A 20 -5.59 -8.25 10.88
N THR A 21 -5.27 -7.27 11.73
CA THR A 21 -5.28 -7.44 13.19
C THR A 21 -6.69 -7.70 13.71
N ALA A 22 -7.68 -6.95 13.24
CA ALA A 22 -9.07 -7.15 13.61
C ALA A 22 -9.58 -8.51 13.13
N GLY A 23 -9.23 -8.93 11.92
CA GLY A 23 -9.63 -10.20 11.33
C GLY A 23 -9.07 -11.37 12.11
N HIS A 24 -7.77 -11.32 12.42
CA HIS A 24 -7.12 -12.30 13.28
C HIS A 24 -7.74 -12.35 14.68
N ALA A 25 -8.03 -11.19 15.28
CA ALA A 25 -8.59 -11.11 16.62
C ALA A 25 -10.01 -11.70 16.73
N VAL A 26 -10.82 -11.58 15.67
CA VAL A 26 -12.21 -12.09 15.65
C VAL A 26 -12.36 -13.41 14.87
N GLY A 27 -11.27 -14.00 14.38
CA GLY A 27 -11.28 -15.23 13.57
C GLY A 27 -11.93 -15.07 12.20
N ASN A 28 -11.89 -13.88 11.61
CA ASN A 28 -12.46 -13.58 10.29
C ASN A 28 -11.36 -13.56 9.22
N GLU A 29 -11.17 -14.71 8.58
CA GLU A 29 -10.19 -14.95 7.51
C GLU A 29 -10.35 -14.00 6.32
N ARG A 30 -11.60 -13.60 6.00
CA ARG A 30 -11.87 -12.66 4.91
C ARG A 30 -11.35 -11.27 5.23
N LEU A 31 -11.55 -10.80 6.46
CA LEU A 31 -11.05 -9.50 6.90
C LEU A 31 -9.52 -9.50 6.95
N GLU A 32 -8.92 -10.62 7.37
CA GLU A 32 -7.46 -10.81 7.36
C GLU A 32 -6.89 -10.78 5.94
N ALA A 33 -7.52 -11.51 5.01
CA ALA A 33 -7.14 -11.54 3.61
C ALA A 33 -7.28 -10.17 2.92
N GLU A 34 -8.36 -9.44 3.19
CA GLU A 34 -8.51 -8.05 2.72
C GLU A 34 -7.41 -7.14 3.26
N GLY A 35 -7.06 -7.28 4.53
CA GLY A 35 -5.98 -6.50 5.15
C GLY A 35 -4.63 -6.74 4.49
N ARG A 36 -4.29 -8.00 4.20
CA ARG A 36 -3.08 -8.37 3.46
C ARG A 36 -3.09 -7.89 2.02
N ALA A 37 -4.24 -7.97 1.34
CA ALA A 37 -4.37 -7.49 -0.03
C ALA A 37 -4.19 -5.97 -0.14
N ASP A 38 -4.77 -5.20 0.80
CA ASP A 38 -4.62 -3.75 0.86
C ASP A 38 -3.16 -3.35 1.10
N GLN A 39 -2.43 -4.07 1.97
CA GLN A 39 -0.99 -3.85 2.18
C GLN A 39 -0.17 -4.14 0.92
N ALA A 40 -0.37 -5.30 0.29
CA ALA A 40 0.35 -5.70 -0.91
C ALA A 40 0.12 -4.72 -2.08
N LYS A 41 -1.10 -4.19 -2.21
CA LYS A 41 -1.42 -3.17 -3.21
C LYS A 41 -0.70 -1.84 -2.95
N GLY A 42 -0.57 -1.44 -1.68
CA GLY A 42 0.20 -0.28 -1.26
C GLY A 42 1.69 -0.43 -1.62
N ASP A 43 2.28 -1.57 -1.30
CA ASP A 43 3.69 -1.87 -1.59
C ASP A 43 3.95 -1.89 -3.10
N ALA A 44 3.07 -2.52 -3.88
CA ALA A 44 3.15 -2.55 -5.33
C ALA A 44 3.06 -1.15 -5.95
N ARG A 45 2.19 -0.27 -5.43
CA ARG A 45 2.12 1.13 -5.84
C ARG A 45 3.41 1.86 -5.52
N GLU A 46 3.93 1.74 -4.30
CA GLU A 46 5.18 2.41 -3.90
C GLU A 46 6.36 1.96 -4.75
N ALA A 47 6.47 0.65 -5.02
CA ALA A 47 7.51 0.10 -5.91
C ALA A 47 7.36 0.62 -7.34
N GLY A 48 6.14 0.62 -7.88
CA GLY A 48 5.85 1.16 -9.22
C GLY A 48 6.16 2.65 -9.33
N GLU A 49 5.83 3.42 -8.29
CA GLU A 49 6.17 4.84 -8.21
C GLU A 49 7.67 5.08 -8.15
N LYS A 50 8.42 4.33 -7.33
CA LYS A 50 9.89 4.41 -7.28
C LYS A 50 10.53 4.07 -8.63
N ILE A 51 10.03 3.05 -9.32
CA ILE A 51 10.51 2.69 -10.66
C ILE A 51 10.22 3.82 -11.64
N LYS A 52 9.03 4.42 -11.59
CA LYS A 52 8.64 5.53 -12.46
C LYS A 52 9.45 6.80 -12.20
N ASP A 53 9.71 7.12 -10.94
CA ASP A 53 10.56 8.25 -10.55
C ASP A 53 12.01 8.00 -11.00
N ALA A 54 12.58 6.81 -10.75
CA ALA A 54 13.93 6.47 -11.22
C ALA A 54 14.03 6.45 -12.76
N ALA A 55 13.01 5.97 -13.45
CA ALA A 55 12.94 6.00 -14.90
C ALA A 55 12.86 7.44 -15.42
N LYS A 56 12.14 8.34 -14.75
CA LYS A 56 12.14 9.77 -15.07
C LYS A 56 13.51 10.39 -14.85
N ASP A 57 14.13 10.15 -13.70
CA ASP A 57 15.48 10.68 -13.39
C ASP A 57 16.53 10.23 -14.42
N VAL A 58 16.42 9.00 -14.93
CA VAL A 58 17.34 8.44 -15.95
C VAL A 58 16.99 8.87 -17.37
N LEU A 59 15.70 9.02 -17.71
CA LEU A 59 15.24 9.36 -19.07
C LEU A 59 15.17 10.87 -19.33
N GLY A 60 15.36 11.72 -18.32
CA GLY A 60 15.58 13.16 -18.50
C GLY A 60 14.76 14.04 -17.57
N ASP A 61 15.47 14.96 -16.92
CA ASP A 61 15.03 16.35 -16.77
C ASP A 61 15.36 17.11 -18.08
#